data_AF-A0A7W1G2B5-F1
#
_entry.id   AF-A0A7W1G2B5-F1
#
_cell.length_a   1.000
_cell.length_b   1.000
_cell.length_c   1.000
_cell.angle_alpha   90.00
_cell.angle_beta   90.00
_cell.angle_gamma   90.00
#
_symmetry.space_group_name_H-M   'P 1'
#
loop_
_entity.id
_entity.type
_entity.pdbx_description
1 polymer ?
#
loop_
_entity_poly.entity_id
_entity_poly.type
_entity_poly.pdbx_seq_one_letter_code
_entity_poly.pdbx_strand_id
1 'polypeptide(L)'
;MLAIAAAAAGADSTSEPKPKSDPKPPPATPPPTVDPATARRADRAAQEFLDQQARNQTPAAPEAIADLADAEVLLLECAAFLDAGQSTKAGESFLGAGKKMNGIPADQRRLLGDRYRKASGRLTGLSRRLLGDEAYNPPEEPAEAPVPAPQPAK
;
A
#
# COMPACT_ATOMS: atom_id res chain seq x y z
N MET A 1 21.30 11.82 71.47
CA MET A 1 20.43 12.78 72.19
C MET A 1 18.99 12.48 71.85
N LEU A 2 18.17 12.36 72.90
CA LEU A 2 16.71 12.49 72.99
C LEU A 2 15.79 11.93 71.88
N ALA A 3 14.90 11.05 72.33
CA ALA A 3 13.69 10.60 71.66
C ALA A 3 12.64 11.71 71.51
N ILE A 4 11.82 11.64 70.45
CA ILE A 4 10.44 12.15 70.45
C ILE A 4 9.55 11.10 69.78
N ALA A 5 8.55 10.67 70.56
CA ALA A 5 7.46 9.80 70.21
C ALA A 5 6.34 10.58 69.47
N ALA A 6 5.53 9.89 68.65
CA ALA A 6 4.06 9.95 68.72
C ALA A 6 3.35 9.16 67.60
N ALA A 7 2.13 8.72 67.94
CA ALA A 7 1.02 8.14 67.15
C ALA A 7 1.16 6.65 66.72
N ALA A 8 0.58 5.68 67.46
CA ALA A 8 -0.85 5.31 67.58
C ALA A 8 -1.41 4.72 66.26
N ALA A 9 -2.15 3.61 66.17
CA ALA A 9 -2.84 2.73 67.12
C ALA A 9 -2.91 1.34 66.44
N GLY A 10 -2.85 0.20 67.14
CA GLY A 10 -3.98 -0.35 67.88
C GLY A 10 -4.93 -1.12 66.94
N ALA A 11 -4.55 -2.33 66.52
CA ALA A 11 -5.45 -3.28 65.87
C ALA A 11 -5.71 -4.43 66.85
N ASP A 12 -6.84 -4.34 67.55
CA ASP A 12 -7.35 -5.39 68.40
C ASP A 12 -8.37 -6.24 67.62
N SER A 13 -8.31 -7.54 67.83
CA SER A 13 -9.11 -8.56 67.15
C SER A 13 -10.41 -8.79 67.90
N THR A 14 -11.53 -8.98 67.19
CA THR A 14 -12.49 -10.10 67.34
C THR A 14 -13.87 -9.74 66.80
N SER A 15 -14.33 -10.46 65.77
CA SER A 15 -15.68 -11.05 65.63
C SER A 15 -15.91 -11.52 64.17
N GLU A 16 -15.80 -12.84 63.93
CA GLU A 16 -16.24 -13.49 62.69
C GLU A 16 -17.78 -13.47 62.59
N PRO A 17 -18.37 -13.05 61.45
CA PRO A 17 -19.76 -13.33 61.16
C PRO A 17 -19.88 -14.65 60.36
N LYS A 18 -20.82 -15.51 60.78
CA LYS A 18 -21.23 -16.74 60.07
C LYS A 18 -21.52 -16.46 58.58
N PRO A 19 -21.15 -17.36 57.65
CA PRO A 19 -21.43 -17.16 56.23
C PRO A 19 -22.94 -17.23 55.99
N LYS A 20 -23.49 -16.12 55.46
CA LYS A 20 -24.81 -16.13 54.83
C LYS A 20 -24.70 -17.00 53.58
N SER A 21 -25.64 -17.93 53.43
CA SER A 21 -25.84 -18.76 52.25
C SER A 21 -25.78 -17.94 50.97
N ASP A 22 -24.78 -18.19 50.14
CA ASP A 22 -24.68 -17.63 48.79
C ASP A 22 -25.94 -18.02 47.98
N PRO A 23 -26.53 -17.10 47.20
CA PRO A 23 -27.57 -17.47 46.26
C PRO A 23 -26.99 -18.45 45.24
N LYS A 24 -27.63 -19.61 45.11
CA LYS A 24 -27.30 -20.65 44.12
C LYS A 24 -27.15 -19.99 42.73
N PRO A 25 -26.02 -20.16 42.03
CA PRO A 25 -25.85 -19.60 40.70
C PRO A 25 -26.97 -20.11 39.78
N PRO A 26 -27.52 -19.27 38.89
CA PRO A 26 -28.56 -19.70 37.97
C PRO A 26 -28.05 -20.89 37.15
N PRO A 27 -28.92 -21.85 36.80
CA PRO A 27 -28.52 -22.99 36.00
C PRO A 27 -27.87 -22.48 34.71
N ALA A 28 -26.65 -22.94 34.43
CA ALA A 28 -25.97 -22.65 33.19
C ALA A 28 -26.85 -23.13 32.03
N THR A 29 -27.39 -22.21 31.25
CA THR A 29 -28.04 -22.55 29.99
C THR A 29 -27.03 -23.29 29.12
N PRO A 30 -27.36 -24.48 28.59
CA PRO A 30 -26.46 -25.16 27.68
C PRO A 30 -26.18 -24.23 26.50
N PRO A 31 -24.93 -24.20 25.99
CA PRO A 31 -24.61 -23.39 24.83
C PRO A 31 -25.56 -23.74 23.69
N PRO A 32 -26.03 -22.76 22.90
CA PRO A 32 -26.93 -23.01 21.80
C PRO A 32 -26.31 -24.06 20.89
N THR A 33 -27.00 -25.18 20.72
CA THR A 33 -26.56 -26.25 19.84
C THR A 33 -26.70 -25.74 18.40
N VAL A 34 -25.57 -25.40 17.78
CA VAL A 34 -25.53 -24.87 16.41
C VAL A 34 -26.03 -25.95 15.45
N ASP A 35 -26.91 -25.58 14.53
CA ASP A 35 -27.40 -26.52 13.52
C ASP A 35 -26.24 -27.01 12.63
N PRO A 36 -26.29 -28.26 12.13
CA PRO A 36 -25.19 -28.85 11.38
C PRO A 36 -24.91 -28.14 10.04
N ALA A 37 -25.86 -27.42 9.45
CA ALA A 37 -25.63 -26.66 8.22
C ALA A 37 -24.83 -25.39 8.51
N THR A 38 -25.13 -24.72 9.62
CA THR A 38 -24.41 -23.56 10.12
C THR A 38 -23.00 -23.95 10.56
N ALA A 39 -22.82 -25.10 11.22
CA ALA A 39 -21.50 -25.64 11.54
C ALA A 39 -20.64 -25.83 10.28
N ARG A 40 -21.17 -26.49 9.24
CA ARG A 40 -20.45 -26.68 7.96
C ARG A 40 -20.11 -25.37 7.26
N ARG A 41 -20.99 -24.36 7.34
CA ARG A 41 -20.71 -23.02 6.78
C ARG A 41 -19.61 -22.31 7.56
N ALA A 42 -19.61 -22.42 8.89
CA ALA A 42 -18.57 -21.88 9.74
C ALA A 42 -17.22 -22.54 9.46
N ASP A 43 -17.18 -23.87 9.28
CA ASP A 43 -15.96 -24.61 8.92
C ASP A 43 -15.42 -24.17 7.56
N ARG A 44 -16.28 -24.01 6.54
CA ARG A 44 -15.86 -23.49 5.23
C ARG A 44 -15.31 -22.07 5.35
N ALA A 45 -15.98 -21.19 6.10
CA ALA A 45 -15.51 -19.81 6.29
C ALA A 45 -14.18 -19.77 7.05
N ALA A 46 -13.98 -20.63 8.05
CA ALA A 46 -12.72 -20.76 8.76
C ALA A 46 -11.60 -21.23 7.82
N GLN A 47 -11.87 -22.22 6.96
CA GLN A 47 -10.90 -22.69 5.98
C GLN A 47 -10.54 -21.60 4.96
N GLU A 48 -11.53 -20.87 4.43
CA GLU A 48 -11.28 -19.76 3.51
C GLU A 48 -10.45 -18.64 4.17
N PHE A 49 -10.67 -18.38 5.46
CA PHE A 49 -9.88 -17.42 6.22
C PHE A 49 -8.43 -17.89 6.41
N LEU A 50 -8.21 -19.16 6.75
CA LEU A 50 -6.86 -19.75 6.85
C LEU A 50 -6.14 -19.71 5.50
N ASP A 51 -6.83 -20.02 4.41
CA ASP A 51 -6.28 -19.94 3.05
C ASP A 51 -5.93 -18.49 2.67
N GLN A 52 -6.75 -17.52 3.08
CA GLN A 52 -6.45 -16.09 2.90
C GLN A 52 -5.23 -15.67 3.73
N GLN A 53 -5.12 -16.12 4.99
CA GLN A 53 -3.93 -15.85 5.80
C GLN A 53 -2.66 -16.43 5.18
N ALA A 54 -2.71 -17.69 4.72
CA ALA A 54 -1.57 -18.35 4.08
C ALA A 54 -1.11 -17.60 2.81
N ARG A 55 -2.06 -17.12 1.99
CA ARG A 55 -1.75 -16.28 0.81
C ARG A 55 -1.12 -14.94 1.18
N ASN A 56 -1.53 -14.34 2.29
CA ASN A 56 -0.97 -13.07 2.77
C ASN A 56 0.41 -13.23 3.43
N GLN A 57 0.74 -14.43 3.93
CA GLN A 57 2.03 -14.73 4.54
C GLN A 57 3.11 -15.13 3.54
N THR A 58 2.73 -15.47 2.30
CA THR A 58 3.72 -15.88 1.29
C THR A 58 4.42 -14.63 0.75
N PRO A 59 5.72 -14.44 1.00
CA PRO A 59 6.45 -13.31 0.45
C PRO A 59 6.56 -13.43 -1.08
N ALA A 60 6.75 -12.30 -1.76
CA ALA A 60 7.08 -12.32 -3.18
C ALA A 60 8.39 -13.10 -3.40
N ALA A 61 8.47 -13.79 -4.54
CA ALA A 61 9.66 -14.53 -4.94
C ALA A 61 10.87 -13.56 -5.04
N PRO A 62 12.06 -13.96 -4.56
CA PRO A 62 13.26 -13.12 -4.61
C PRO A 62 13.57 -12.57 -6.01
N GLU A 63 13.31 -13.37 -7.04
CA GLU A 63 13.50 -13.00 -8.44
C GLU A 63 12.56 -11.88 -8.86
N ALA A 64 11.29 -11.94 -8.45
CA ALA A 64 10.31 -10.89 -8.72
C ALA A 64 10.65 -9.57 -8.00
N ILE A 65 11.23 -9.66 -6.80
CA ILE A 65 11.72 -8.49 -6.06
C ILE A 65 12.93 -7.87 -6.78
N ALA A 66 13.87 -8.69 -7.24
CA ALA A 66 15.06 -8.25 -7.98
C ALA A 66 14.66 -7.62 -9.33
N ASP A 67 13.78 -8.26 -10.10
CA ASP A 67 13.31 -7.73 -11.37
C ASP A 67 12.57 -6.39 -11.21
N LEU A 68 11.80 -6.23 -10.13
CA LEU A 68 11.17 -4.94 -9.83
C LEU A 68 12.22 -3.88 -9.47
N ALA A 69 13.25 -4.23 -8.70
CA ALA A 69 14.33 -3.31 -8.35
C ALA A 69 15.12 -2.87 -9.59
N ASP A 70 15.46 -3.81 -10.48
CA ASP A 70 16.11 -3.52 -11.76
C ASP A 70 15.24 -2.59 -12.62
N ALA A 71 13.94 -2.87 -12.70
CA ALA A 71 12.99 -2.02 -13.42
C ALA A 71 12.96 -0.60 -12.83
N GLU A 72 12.97 -0.45 -11.50
CA GLU A 72 13.00 0.86 -10.85
C GLU A 72 14.26 1.67 -11.20
N VAL A 73 15.43 1.01 -11.23
CA VAL A 73 16.68 1.65 -11.66
C VAL A 73 16.59 2.12 -13.11
N LEU A 74 16.12 1.24 -14.01
CA LEU A 74 15.95 1.58 -15.43
C LEU A 74 14.94 2.73 -15.64
N LEU A 75 13.89 2.82 -14.83
CA LEU A 75 12.95 3.95 -14.87
C LEU A 75 13.60 5.26 -14.41
N LEU A 76 14.48 5.22 -13.42
CA LEU A 76 15.24 6.40 -12.97
C LEU A 76 16.25 6.84 -14.03
N GLU A 77 16.96 5.90 -14.65
CA GLU A 77 17.86 6.18 -15.77
C GLU A 77 17.11 6.77 -16.96
N CYS A 78 15.95 6.21 -17.30
CA CYS A 78 15.10 6.74 -18.36
C CYS A 78 14.72 8.19 -18.10
N ALA A 79 14.30 8.53 -16.87
CA ALA A 79 14.00 9.90 -16.50
C ALA A 79 15.24 10.82 -16.62
N ALA A 80 16.40 10.37 -16.12
CA ALA A 80 17.64 11.13 -16.22
C ALA A 80 18.08 11.36 -17.68
N PHE A 81 17.92 10.36 -18.55
CA PHE A 81 18.22 10.50 -19.97
C PHE A 81 17.26 11.45 -20.69
N LEU A 82 15.97 11.43 -20.36
CA LEU A 82 15.00 12.41 -20.87
C LEU A 82 15.39 13.83 -20.45
N ASP A 83 15.70 14.04 -19.17
CA ASP A 83 16.09 15.36 -18.67
C ASP A 83 17.42 15.85 -19.29
N ALA A 84 18.27 14.93 -19.75
CA ALA A 84 19.50 15.23 -20.49
C ALA A 84 19.32 15.33 -22.02
N GLY A 85 18.09 15.22 -22.55
CA GLY A 85 17.80 15.25 -24.00
C GLY A 85 18.28 14.02 -24.77
N GLN A 86 18.59 12.91 -24.09
CA GLN A 86 19.11 11.67 -24.66
C GLN A 86 17.98 10.66 -24.94
N SER A 87 17.04 11.01 -25.81
CA SER A 87 15.80 10.24 -26.05
C SER A 87 16.03 8.79 -26.48
N THR A 88 17.09 8.50 -27.25
CA THR A 88 17.42 7.13 -27.68
C THR A 88 17.77 6.23 -26.49
N LYS A 89 18.65 6.71 -25.60
CA LYS A 89 19.03 5.98 -24.38
C LYS A 89 17.87 5.88 -23.40
N ALA A 90 17.06 6.94 -23.30
CA ALA A 90 15.84 6.91 -22.52
C ALA A 90 14.88 5.82 -23.01
N GLY A 91 14.74 5.66 -24.33
CA GLY A 91 13.94 4.60 -24.95
C GLY A 91 14.46 3.19 -24.65
N GLU A 92 15.79 2.98 -24.68
CA GLU A 92 16.41 1.70 -24.32
C GLU A 92 16.13 1.33 -22.86
N SER A 93 16.38 2.27 -21.92
CA SER A 93 16.08 2.06 -20.50
C SER A 93 14.59 1.84 -20.26
N PHE A 94 13.71 2.57 -20.96
CA PHE A 94 12.26 2.39 -20.89
C PHE A 94 11.82 0.99 -21.33
N LEU A 95 12.32 0.51 -22.47
CA LEU A 95 12.01 -0.83 -22.98
C LEU A 95 12.58 -1.92 -22.05
N GLY A 96 13.76 -1.70 -21.47
CA GLY A 96 14.34 -2.58 -20.46
C GLY A 96 13.46 -2.70 -19.22
N ALA A 97 13.01 -1.57 -18.68
CA ALA A 97 12.09 -1.54 -17.54
C ALA A 97 10.77 -2.26 -17.86
N GLY A 98 10.19 -2.01 -19.03
CA GLY A 98 8.97 -2.68 -19.48
C GLY A 98 9.12 -4.20 -19.59
N LYS A 99 10.26 -4.68 -20.12
CA LYS A 99 10.54 -6.13 -20.21
C LYS A 99 10.62 -6.77 -18.83
N LYS A 100 11.35 -6.15 -17.89
CA LYS A 100 11.45 -6.60 -16.49
C LYS A 100 10.09 -6.64 -15.81
N MET A 101 9.32 -5.56 -15.91
CA MET A 101 7.98 -5.48 -15.32
C MET A 101 6.97 -6.47 -15.92
N ASN A 102 7.09 -6.77 -17.22
CA ASN A 102 6.26 -7.77 -17.89
C ASN A 102 6.64 -9.21 -17.53
N GLY A 103 7.92 -9.45 -17.23
CA GLY A 103 8.43 -10.75 -16.78
C GLY A 103 7.88 -11.19 -15.42
N ILE A 104 7.47 -10.24 -14.57
CA ILE A 104 6.91 -10.53 -13.24
C ILE A 104 5.52 -11.18 -13.40
N PRO A 105 5.28 -12.40 -12.86
CA PRO A 105 3.98 -13.07 -12.91
C PRO A 105 2.86 -12.33 -12.15
N ALA A 106 1.60 -12.54 -12.53
CA ALA A 106 0.46 -11.78 -11.98
C ALA A 106 0.23 -12.01 -10.47
N ASP A 107 0.45 -13.23 -9.99
CA ASP A 107 0.45 -13.60 -8.58
C ASP A 107 1.53 -12.82 -7.81
N GLN A 108 2.72 -12.68 -8.38
CA GLN A 108 3.83 -11.93 -7.78
C GLN A 108 3.57 -10.42 -7.78
N ARG A 109 2.96 -9.87 -8.83
CA ARG A 109 2.56 -8.44 -8.87
C ARG A 109 1.65 -8.08 -7.71
N ARG A 110 0.74 -8.97 -7.32
CA ARG A 110 -0.15 -8.77 -6.17
C ARG A 110 0.62 -8.74 -4.86
N LEU A 111 1.62 -9.61 -4.70
CA LEU A 111 2.48 -9.66 -3.51
C LEU A 111 3.40 -8.44 -3.40
N LEU A 112 3.89 -7.91 -4.52
CA LEU A 112 4.70 -6.68 -4.58
C LEU A 112 3.86 -5.41 -4.32
N GLY A 113 2.54 -5.47 -4.53
CA GLY A 113 1.56 -4.48 -4.09
C GLY A 113 1.87 -3.06 -4.54
N ASP A 114 1.99 -2.13 -3.58
CA ASP A 114 2.17 -0.71 -3.85
C ASP A 114 3.44 -0.37 -4.61
N ARG A 115 4.52 -1.13 -4.40
CA ARG A 115 5.78 -0.88 -5.07
C ARG A 115 5.66 -1.10 -6.57
N TYR A 116 5.03 -2.22 -6.97
CA TYR A 116 4.72 -2.51 -8.37
C TYR A 116 3.78 -1.45 -8.97
N ARG A 117 2.73 -1.05 -8.24
CA ARG A 117 1.80 0.01 -8.70
C ARG A 117 2.51 1.34 -8.97
N LYS A 118 3.42 1.76 -8.08
CA LYS A 118 4.21 2.98 -8.25
C LYS A 118 5.14 2.89 -9.46
N ALA A 119 5.84 1.78 -9.65
CA ALA A 119 6.68 1.56 -10.82
C ALA A 119 5.86 1.57 -12.12
N SER A 120 4.67 0.96 -12.13
CA SER A 120 3.77 0.93 -13.28
C SER A 120 3.22 2.33 -13.63
N GLY A 121 2.87 3.12 -12.60
CA GLY A 121 2.51 4.52 -12.77
C GLY A 121 3.64 5.35 -13.36
N ARG A 122 4.89 5.14 -12.90
CA ARG A 122 6.09 5.80 -13.46
C ARG A 122 6.34 5.41 -14.91
N LEU A 123 6.27 4.12 -15.24
CA LEU A 123 6.40 3.64 -16.63
C LEU A 123 5.35 4.31 -17.52
N THR A 124 4.10 4.36 -17.07
CA THR A 124 3.03 5.05 -17.83
C THR A 124 3.32 6.55 -17.98
N GLY A 125 3.80 7.22 -16.94
CA GLY A 125 4.17 8.64 -17.00
C GLY A 125 5.32 8.92 -17.96
N LEU A 126 6.37 8.10 -17.93
CA LEU A 126 7.52 8.22 -18.82
C LEU A 126 7.15 7.90 -20.28
N SER A 127 6.23 6.96 -20.51
CA SER A 127 5.72 6.68 -21.85
C SER A 127 5.08 7.93 -22.48
N ARG A 128 4.34 8.72 -21.68
CA ARG A 128 3.72 9.96 -22.16
C ARG A 128 4.75 11.05 -22.40
N ARG A 129 5.80 11.16 -21.58
CA ARG A 129 6.91 12.09 -21.82
C ARG A 129 7.68 11.73 -23.10
N LEU A 130 8.03 10.46 -23.28
CA LEU A 130 8.69 9.97 -24.49
C LEU A 130 7.88 10.23 -25.76
N LEU A 131 6.56 10.12 -25.68
CA LEU A 131 5.64 10.41 -26.79
C LEU A 131 5.32 11.91 -26.94
N GLY A 132 5.62 12.72 -25.92
CA GLY A 132 5.12 14.09 -25.76
C GLY A 132 6.13 15.20 -26.04
N ASP A 133 7.40 14.89 -26.31
CA ASP A 133 8.42 15.91 -26.59
C ASP A 133 8.59 16.27 -28.09
N GLU A 134 7.94 15.59 -29.06
CA GLU A 134 8.06 15.99 -30.49
C GLU A 134 6.79 15.85 -31.37
N ALA A 135 5.69 15.24 -30.93
CA ALA A 135 4.61 14.90 -31.88
C ALA A 135 3.57 16.01 -32.18
N TYR A 136 3.58 17.15 -31.49
CA TYR A 136 2.70 18.28 -31.86
C TYR A 136 3.19 19.62 -31.30
N ASN A 137 4.17 20.23 -31.97
CA ASN A 137 4.24 21.68 -32.05
C ASN A 137 3.64 22.05 -33.41
N PRO A 138 2.36 22.47 -33.51
CA PRO A 138 1.89 23.00 -34.77
C PRO A 138 2.82 24.17 -35.13
N PRO A 139 3.26 24.31 -36.39
CA PRO A 139 4.08 25.46 -36.76
C PRO A 139 3.34 26.72 -36.31
N GLU A 140 3.99 27.53 -35.47
CA GLU A 140 3.55 28.91 -35.23
C GLU A 140 3.39 29.53 -36.63
N GLU A 141 2.14 29.78 -37.03
CA GLU A 141 1.88 30.57 -38.23
C GLU A 141 2.72 31.85 -38.08
N PRO A 142 3.58 32.17 -39.07
CA PRO A 142 4.39 33.35 -38.98
C PRO A 142 3.45 34.54 -38.79
N ALA A 143 3.67 35.27 -37.69
CA ALA A 143 2.89 36.44 -37.30
C ALA A 143 2.53 37.26 -38.55
N GLU A 144 1.24 37.32 -38.84
CA GLU A 144 0.67 38.10 -39.92
C GLU A 144 1.34 39.49 -39.91
N ALA A 145 2.05 39.81 -40.98
CA ALA A 145 2.71 41.09 -41.11
C ALA A 145 1.68 42.21 -40.88
N PRO A 146 2.05 43.30 -40.18
CA PRO A 146 1.10 44.35 -39.84
C PRO A 146 0.49 44.92 -41.13
N VAL A 147 -0.84 44.82 -41.25
CA VAL A 147 -1.61 45.39 -42.36
C VAL A 147 -1.31 46.89 -42.43
N PRO A 148 -0.79 47.42 -43.56
CA PRO A 148 -0.53 48.85 -43.67
C PRO A 148 -1.86 49.61 -43.62
N ALA A 149 -1.95 50.57 -42.70
CA ALA A 149 -3.12 51.43 -42.53
C ALA A 149 -3.47 52.16 -43.85
N PRO A 150 -4.76 52.34 -44.16
CA PRO A 150 -5.18 53.06 -45.37
C PRO A 150 -4.71 54.51 -45.30
N GLN A 151 -3.90 54.92 -46.28
CA GLN A 151 -3.50 56.31 -46.43
C GLN A 151 -4.71 57.17 -46.86
N PRO A 152 -4.86 58.39 -46.34
CA PRO A 152 -5.95 59.26 -46.73
C PRO A 152 -5.75 59.73 -48.18
N ALA A 153 -6.78 59.55 -49.01
CA ALA A 153 -6.82 60.07 -50.37
C ALA A 153 -6.80 61.61 -50.36
N LYS A 154 -6.04 62.19 -51.29
CA LYS A 154 -6.01 63.63 -51.58
C LYS A 154 -7.33 64.12 -52.17
#